data_AF-A0A1H1XMA0-F1
#
_entry.id   AF-A0A1H1XMA0-F1
#
_cell.length_a   1.000
_cell.length_b   1.000
_cell.length_c   1.000
_cell.angle_alpha   90.00
_cell.angle_beta   90.00
_cell.angle_gamma   90.00
#
_symmetry.space_group_name_H-M   'P 1'
#
loop_
_entity.id
_entity.type
_entity.pdbx_description
1 polymer ?
#
loop_
_entity_poly.entity_id
_entity_poly.type
_entity_poly.pdbx_seq_one_letter_code
_entity_poly.pdbx_strand_id
1 'polypeptide(L)'
;MIQAQLHGKAPSELTWSEDILTSSVFGLLKYLSTPNITARFLSGAVSKEFTPLLLYEEIGDIEDIEYYFWPRLKRCEPDLAIVLHGKGGTHLVGVEAKYFSGKSNTEIQSEDDMSFKEPYVMDQLAKQLEDFYCAVAEGKFDKSRPIQSVSLVYLTLQTFLPIQEIQDSLDSLERNGILEAGLRRLYWLSWKSLYAQLDCPEGGPTKADQLIIQDLRALLARKDLHGFLGYNIIEVSQLDWTFRTSVPNGETYDWFSGLREAELLTMSTGGDKE
;
A
#
# COMPACT_ATOMS: atom_id res chain seq x y z
N MET A 1 21.60 -5.41 0.61
CA MET A 1 20.66 -6.23 1.42
C MET A 1 19.61 -6.94 0.56
N ILE A 2 18.95 -6.25 -0.37
CA ILE A 2 17.94 -6.82 -1.29
C ILE A 2 18.42 -8.09 -1.99
N GLN A 3 19.60 -8.08 -2.61
CA GLN A 3 20.16 -9.27 -3.28
C GLN A 3 20.30 -10.47 -2.34
N ALA A 4 20.71 -10.27 -1.08
CA ALA A 4 20.75 -11.35 -0.09
C ALA A 4 19.36 -11.88 0.26
N GLN A 5 18.34 -11.02 0.33
CA GLN A 5 16.96 -11.45 0.50
C GLN A 5 16.46 -12.23 -0.71
N LEU A 6 16.65 -11.72 -1.93
CA LEU A 6 16.24 -12.36 -3.18
C LEU A 6 16.82 -13.76 -3.34
N HIS A 7 18.08 -13.94 -2.95
CA HIS A 7 18.77 -15.23 -3.01
C HIS A 7 18.59 -16.11 -1.75
N GLY A 8 17.76 -15.70 -0.78
CA GLY A 8 17.51 -16.46 0.44
C GLY A 8 18.75 -16.65 1.33
N LYS A 9 19.69 -15.71 1.27
CA LYS A 9 20.90 -15.68 2.10
C LYS A 9 20.74 -14.78 3.34
N ALA A 10 19.68 -14.00 3.40
CA ALA A 10 19.35 -13.22 4.59
C ALA A 10 18.85 -14.15 5.72
N PRO A 11 19.28 -13.94 6.98
CA PRO A 11 18.70 -14.60 8.15
C PRO A 11 17.18 -14.42 8.21
N SER A 12 16.48 -15.38 8.81
CA SER A 12 15.01 -15.37 8.93
C SER A 12 14.50 -14.14 9.66
N GLU A 13 15.19 -13.71 10.72
CA GLU A 13 14.80 -12.55 11.53
C GLU A 13 14.79 -11.27 10.69
N LEU A 14 15.80 -11.09 9.84
CA LEU A 14 15.91 -9.94 8.93
C LEU A 14 14.98 -10.05 7.71
N THR A 15 14.65 -11.28 7.31
CA THR A 15 13.74 -11.52 6.18
C THR A 15 12.32 -11.08 6.49
N TRP A 16 11.91 -11.19 7.75
CA TRP A 16 10.54 -10.85 8.19
C TRP A 16 10.45 -9.55 8.97
N SER A 17 11.56 -8.80 9.07
CA SER A 17 11.59 -7.50 9.72
C SER A 17 10.82 -6.44 8.92
N GLU A 18 9.98 -5.70 9.64
CA GLU A 18 9.18 -4.56 9.17
C GLU A 18 10.07 -3.41 8.70
N ASP A 19 11.00 -2.96 9.54
CA ASP A 19 12.01 -1.95 9.22
C ASP A 19 12.77 -2.25 7.93
N ILE A 20 13.17 -3.52 7.78
CA ILE A 20 13.92 -3.97 6.61
C ILE A 20 13.04 -3.97 5.35
N LEU A 21 11.76 -4.33 5.48
CA LEU A 21 10.80 -4.23 4.36
C LEU A 21 10.59 -2.77 3.97
N THR A 22 10.26 -1.90 4.93
CA THR A 22 9.99 -0.48 4.69
C THR A 22 11.19 0.20 4.04
N SER A 23 12.38 0.02 4.61
CA SER A 23 13.62 0.61 4.06
C SER A 23 14.01 0.05 2.70
N SER A 24 13.77 -1.24 2.43
CA SER A 24 14.08 -1.81 1.11
C SER A 24 13.11 -1.29 0.04
N VAL A 25 11.81 -1.23 0.34
CA VAL A 25 10.79 -0.77 -0.61
C VAL A 25 10.93 0.71 -0.89
N PHE A 26 10.81 1.55 0.13
CA PHE A 26 10.87 3.00 -0.06
C PHE A 26 12.29 3.47 -0.40
N GLY A 27 13.32 2.73 0.02
CA GLY A 27 14.69 3.00 -0.39
C GLY A 27 14.90 2.79 -1.88
N LEU A 28 14.30 1.76 -2.48
CA LEU A 28 14.31 1.58 -3.94
C LEU A 28 13.48 2.66 -4.65
N LEU A 29 12.29 2.97 -4.14
CA LEU A 29 11.42 4.01 -4.70
C LEU A 29 12.11 5.38 -4.72
N LYS A 30 12.89 5.71 -3.69
CA LYS A 30 13.69 6.93 -3.60
C LYS A 30 14.68 7.12 -4.75
N TYR A 31 15.17 6.04 -5.37
CA TYR A 31 16.15 6.10 -6.45
C TYR A 31 15.55 6.07 -7.85
N LEU A 32 14.22 6.01 -7.97
CA LEU A 32 13.55 6.13 -9.26
C LEU A 32 13.69 7.56 -9.78
N SER A 33 13.89 7.69 -11.09
CA SER A 33 14.00 8.99 -11.76
C SER A 33 12.71 9.80 -11.76
N THR A 34 11.56 9.15 -11.50
CA THR A 34 10.24 9.78 -11.47
C THR A 34 9.56 9.58 -10.13
N PRO A 35 8.95 10.64 -9.55
CA PRO A 35 8.20 10.54 -8.30
C PRO A 35 6.84 9.82 -8.47
N ASN A 36 6.41 9.57 -9.71
CA ASN A 36 5.07 9.12 -10.03
C ASN A 36 4.71 7.75 -9.43
N ILE A 37 5.67 6.83 -9.30
CA ILE A 37 5.38 5.50 -8.76
C ILE A 37 5.01 5.60 -7.28
N THR A 38 5.78 6.35 -6.49
CA THR A 38 5.48 6.58 -5.07
C THR A 38 4.18 7.33 -4.89
N ALA A 39 3.99 8.42 -5.66
CA ALA A 39 2.77 9.20 -5.63
C ALA A 39 1.53 8.33 -5.93
N ARG A 40 1.56 7.57 -7.03
CA ARG A 40 0.47 6.67 -7.42
C ARG A 40 0.20 5.59 -6.37
N PHE A 41 1.25 5.04 -5.75
CA PHE A 41 1.09 4.09 -4.66
C PHE A 41 0.37 4.72 -3.46
N LEU A 42 0.80 5.91 -3.01
CA LEU A 42 0.18 6.62 -1.90
C LEU A 42 -1.25 7.08 -2.22
N SER A 43 -1.54 7.47 -3.46
CA SER A 43 -2.90 7.82 -3.89
C SER A 43 -3.88 6.64 -3.82
N GLY A 44 -3.38 5.41 -3.69
CA GLY A 44 -4.20 4.23 -3.41
C GLY A 44 -4.68 4.14 -1.96
N ALA A 45 -4.22 5.03 -1.07
CA ALA A 45 -4.62 5.04 0.33
C ALA A 45 -6.06 5.57 0.48
N VAL A 46 -6.81 5.01 1.43
CA VAL A 46 -8.23 5.35 1.65
C VAL A 46 -8.52 5.64 3.12
N SER A 47 -9.44 6.57 3.39
CA SER A 47 -9.93 6.84 4.73
C SER A 47 -10.89 5.73 5.22
N LYS A 48 -11.32 5.84 6.47
CA LYS A 48 -12.40 5.04 7.06
C LYS A 48 -13.67 5.02 6.19
N GLU A 49 -14.02 6.16 5.61
CA GLU A 49 -15.19 6.36 4.74
C GLU A 49 -14.90 5.98 3.28
N PHE A 50 -13.81 5.26 3.02
CA PHE A 50 -13.35 4.89 1.67
C PHE A 50 -13.07 6.10 0.77
N THR A 51 -12.78 7.27 1.36
CA THR A 51 -12.37 8.45 0.59
C THR A 51 -10.89 8.33 0.25
N PRO A 52 -10.49 8.38 -1.04
CA PRO A 52 -9.09 8.24 -1.42
C PRO A 52 -8.23 9.42 -0.95
N LEU A 53 -6.92 9.20 -0.83
CA LEU A 53 -5.94 10.27 -0.64
C LEU A 53 -5.67 10.97 -1.98
N LEU A 54 -6.17 12.19 -2.11
CA LEU A 54 -6.25 12.93 -3.37
C LEU A 54 -4.97 13.72 -3.69
N LEU A 55 -3.82 13.04 -3.75
CA LEU A 55 -2.52 13.72 -3.93
C LEU A 55 -2.45 14.56 -5.21
N TYR A 56 -2.88 14.03 -6.35
CA TYR A 56 -2.78 14.76 -7.62
C TYR A 56 -3.73 15.96 -7.71
N GLU A 57 -4.85 15.93 -7.00
CA GLU A 57 -5.83 17.01 -7.01
C GLU A 57 -5.41 18.13 -6.05
N GLU A 58 -4.79 17.78 -4.92
CA GLU A 58 -4.29 18.75 -3.96
C GLU A 58 -2.92 19.34 -4.34
N ILE A 59 -2.00 18.49 -4.82
CA ILE A 59 -0.59 18.85 -5.09
C ILE A 59 -0.38 19.21 -6.56
N GLY A 60 -1.20 18.69 -7.47
CA GLY A 60 -0.95 18.75 -8.91
C GLY A 60 0.16 17.80 -9.35
N ASP A 61 0.87 18.18 -10.42
CA ASP A 61 2.05 17.44 -10.89
C ASP A 61 3.11 17.45 -9.78
N ILE A 62 3.48 16.26 -9.30
CA ILE A 62 4.52 16.10 -8.29
C ILE A 62 5.88 16.22 -8.99
N GLU A 63 6.65 17.20 -8.56
CA GLU A 63 7.94 17.57 -9.13
C GLU A 63 9.09 16.89 -8.38
N ASP A 64 8.96 16.74 -7.06
CA ASP A 64 10.01 16.18 -6.21
C ASP A 64 9.43 15.46 -4.97
N ILE A 65 10.18 14.49 -4.45
CA ILE A 65 9.84 13.74 -3.25
C ILE A 65 11.07 13.55 -2.36
N GLU A 66 10.94 13.94 -1.09
CA GLU A 66 11.94 13.67 -0.06
C GLU A 66 11.49 12.56 0.88
N TYR A 67 12.43 11.72 1.30
CA TYR A 67 12.18 10.57 2.17
C TYR A 67 13.01 10.69 3.45
N TYR A 68 12.33 10.63 4.58
CA TYR A 68 12.90 10.67 5.93
C TYR A 68 12.57 9.35 6.64
N PHE A 69 13.53 8.44 6.70
CA PHE A 69 13.36 7.16 7.40
C PHE A 69 13.56 7.33 8.91
N TRP A 70 12.64 6.78 9.70
CA TRP A 70 12.66 6.83 11.17
C TRP A 70 12.94 8.23 11.74
N PRO A 71 12.20 9.29 11.32
CA PRO A 71 12.43 10.62 11.85
C PRO A 71 12.04 10.66 13.33
N ARG A 72 12.92 11.20 14.16
CA ARG A 72 12.62 11.37 15.59
C ARG A 72 11.69 12.55 15.81
N LEU A 73 10.43 12.24 16.13
CA LEU A 73 9.44 13.23 16.53
C LEU A 73 9.50 13.44 18.04
N LYS A 74 8.50 14.13 18.61
CA LYS A 74 8.53 14.54 20.02
C LYS A 74 8.37 13.34 20.96
N ARG A 75 7.49 12.42 20.62
CA ARG A 75 7.02 11.29 21.43
C ARG A 75 7.09 9.95 20.69
N CYS A 76 7.38 9.96 19.39
CA CYS A 76 7.45 8.74 18.57
C CYS A 76 8.53 8.82 17.48
N GLU A 77 8.86 7.66 16.94
CA GLU A 77 9.72 7.47 15.77
C GLU A 77 8.91 6.67 14.73
N PRO A 78 8.12 7.33 13.85
CA PRO A 78 7.37 6.65 12.79
C PRO A 78 8.34 6.04 11.76
N ASP A 79 7.91 5.03 11.02
CA ASP A 79 8.81 4.33 10.08
C ASP A 79 9.34 5.21 8.95
N LEU A 80 8.48 6.10 8.43
CA LEU A 80 8.82 6.95 7.30
C LEU A 80 7.99 8.24 7.29
N ALA A 81 8.62 9.32 6.82
CA ALA A 81 7.92 10.52 6.40
C ALA A 81 8.32 10.89 4.97
N ILE A 82 7.33 11.24 4.17
CA ILE A 82 7.50 11.56 2.75
C ILE A 82 7.01 12.99 2.54
N VAL A 83 7.89 13.87 2.08
CA VAL A 83 7.53 15.23 1.68
C VAL A 83 7.35 15.25 0.17
N LEU A 84 6.17 15.64 -0.29
CA LEU A 84 5.82 15.73 -1.71
C LEU A 84 5.76 17.20 -2.11
N HIS A 85 6.51 17.57 -3.13
CA HIS A 85 6.49 18.92 -3.71
C HIS A 85 5.82 18.87 -5.08
N GLY A 86 4.87 19.76 -5.31
CA GLY A 86 4.33 20.01 -6.64
C GLY A 86 3.81 21.43 -6.79
N LYS A 87 3.08 21.66 -7.88
CA LYS A 87 2.60 23.00 -8.25
C LYS A 87 1.56 23.58 -7.28
N GLY A 88 0.73 22.73 -6.69
CA GLY A 88 -0.30 23.09 -5.72
C GLY A 88 0.28 23.42 -4.34
N GLY A 89 1.45 22.86 -4.01
CA GLY A 89 2.14 23.12 -2.76
C GLY A 89 3.00 21.96 -2.28
N THR A 90 3.29 21.95 -0.97
CA THR A 90 4.10 20.93 -0.30
C THR A 90 3.27 20.20 0.74
N HIS A 91 3.28 18.87 0.70
CA HIS A 91 2.45 18.01 1.53
C HIS A 91 3.32 16.99 2.25
N LEU A 92 2.99 16.70 3.51
CA LEU A 92 3.67 15.69 4.30
C LEU A 92 2.78 14.45 4.44
N VAL A 93 3.33 13.30 4.08
CA VAL A 93 2.72 12.00 4.30
C VAL A 93 3.60 11.21 5.27
N GLY A 94 3.14 11.09 6.51
CA GLY A 94 3.67 10.11 7.45
C GLY A 94 3.23 8.71 7.07
N VAL A 95 4.10 7.72 7.26
CA VAL A 95 3.80 6.31 7.02
C VAL A 95 4.19 5.51 8.25
N GLU A 96 3.21 4.82 8.82
CA GLU A 96 3.41 3.78 9.83
C GLU A 96 3.16 2.44 9.15
N ALA A 97 4.22 1.66 8.97
CA ALA A 97 4.18 0.36 8.37
C ALA A 97 3.89 -0.71 9.41
N LYS A 98 3.16 -1.74 8.98
CA LYS A 98 2.95 -2.98 9.71
C LYS A 98 3.10 -4.15 8.77
N TYR A 99 3.92 -5.13 9.14
CA TYR A 99 4.10 -6.34 8.33
C TYR A 99 3.35 -7.54 8.91
N PHE A 100 3.79 -8.06 10.06
CA PHE A 100 3.12 -9.15 10.77
C PHE A 100 2.52 -8.73 12.11
N SER A 101 2.94 -7.58 12.63
CA SER A 101 2.38 -7.03 13.86
C SER A 101 1.14 -6.22 13.52
N GLY A 102 0.08 -6.35 14.32
CA GLY A 102 -1.00 -5.37 14.31
C GLY A 102 -0.57 -4.08 15.00
N LYS A 103 -1.48 -3.11 15.06
CA LYS A 103 -1.28 -1.88 15.82
C LYS A 103 -0.85 -2.16 17.27
N SER A 104 0.11 -1.40 17.79
CA SER A 104 0.47 -1.51 19.21
C SER A 104 -0.62 -0.85 20.05
N ASN A 105 -1.41 -1.67 20.75
CA ASN A 105 -2.67 -1.23 21.35
C ASN A 105 -2.52 -0.27 22.54
N THR A 106 -1.32 0.01 23.05
CA THR A 106 -1.14 0.97 24.15
C THR A 106 0.34 1.22 24.44
N GLU A 107 0.81 2.45 24.23
CA GLU A 107 2.03 2.93 24.86
C GLU A 107 1.65 3.71 26.12
N ILE A 108 1.71 3.03 27.26
CA ILE A 108 1.72 3.70 28.57
C ILE A 108 3.07 4.41 28.63
N GLN A 109 3.09 5.75 28.72
CA GLN A 109 4.33 6.47 29.01
C GLN A 109 4.91 5.89 30.31
N SER A 110 6.10 5.29 30.22
CA SER A 110 6.88 4.87 31.39
C SER A 110 7.17 6.08 32.27
N GLU A 111 7.19 5.85 33.58
CA GLU A 111 7.17 6.80 34.71
C GLU A 111 8.27 7.88 34.75
N ASP A 112 9.12 8.01 33.72
CA ASP A 112 10.25 8.94 33.70
C ASP A 112 9.89 10.39 33.31
N ASP A 113 8.68 10.64 32.80
CA ASP A 113 8.20 11.99 32.43
C ASP A 113 7.17 12.53 33.45
N MET A 114 7.66 12.82 34.66
CA MET A 114 6.93 13.24 35.87
C MET A 114 6.25 14.64 35.79
N SER A 115 5.60 15.00 34.67
CA SER A 115 4.92 16.30 34.52
C SER A 115 3.43 16.25 34.16
N PHE A 116 2.87 15.09 33.83
CA PHE A 116 1.44 14.96 33.49
C PHE A 116 0.64 14.28 34.60
N LYS A 117 -0.50 14.87 34.95
CA LYS A 117 -1.29 14.57 36.16
C LYS A 117 -2.19 13.32 36.08
N GLU A 118 -2.28 12.65 34.94
CA GLU A 118 -2.95 11.35 34.76
C GLU A 118 -2.27 10.60 33.60
N PRO A 119 -2.26 9.25 33.60
CA PRO A 119 -1.71 8.47 32.49
C PRO A 119 -2.51 8.75 31.23
N TYR A 120 -1.93 9.54 30.34
CA TYR A 120 -2.51 9.89 29.05
C TYR A 120 -2.36 8.70 28.11
N VAL A 121 -3.36 7.82 28.12
CA VAL A 121 -3.39 6.65 27.23
C VAL A 121 -3.83 7.11 25.85
N MET A 122 -2.85 7.33 24.98
CA MET A 122 -3.09 7.74 23.61
C MET A 122 -2.86 6.59 22.65
N ASP A 123 -3.76 6.49 21.68
CA ASP A 123 -3.61 5.59 20.56
C ASP A 123 -2.35 5.90 19.72
N GLN A 124 -1.65 4.85 19.27
CA GLN A 124 -0.36 4.97 18.56
C GLN A 124 -0.44 5.89 17.32
N LEU A 125 -1.43 5.66 16.45
CA LEU A 125 -1.57 6.40 15.18
C LEU A 125 -2.04 7.83 15.44
N ALA A 126 -2.93 8.02 16.41
CA ALA A 126 -3.34 9.34 16.85
C ALA A 126 -2.13 10.17 17.31
N LYS A 127 -1.26 9.57 18.13
CA LYS A 127 -0.07 10.22 18.69
C LYS A 127 0.89 10.65 17.60
N GLN A 128 1.13 9.76 16.63
CA GLN A 128 2.01 10.05 15.51
C GLN A 128 1.49 11.17 14.62
N LEU A 129 0.18 11.17 14.31
CA LEU A 129 -0.41 12.25 13.50
C LEU A 129 -0.24 13.62 14.18
N GLU A 130 -0.49 13.71 15.48
CA GLU A 130 -0.25 14.93 16.26
C GLU A 130 1.23 15.34 16.21
N ASP A 131 2.14 14.40 16.45
CA ASP A 131 3.57 14.64 16.43
C ASP A 131 4.07 15.15 15.07
N PHE A 132 3.48 14.70 13.97
CA PHE A 132 3.78 15.24 12.64
C PHE A 132 3.35 16.70 12.51
N TYR A 133 2.15 17.08 12.98
CA TYR A 133 1.73 18.49 12.98
C TYR A 133 2.68 19.35 13.84
N CYS A 134 3.09 18.88 15.01
CA CYS A 134 4.10 19.57 15.83
C CYS A 134 5.44 19.72 15.09
N ALA A 135 5.93 18.65 14.46
CA ALA A 135 7.18 18.66 13.72
C ALA A 135 7.16 19.61 12.52
N VAL A 136 6.01 19.75 11.84
CA VAL A 136 5.80 20.76 10.79
C VAL A 136 5.84 22.17 11.36
N ALA A 137 5.14 22.43 12.47
CA ALA A 137 5.17 23.73 13.13
C ALA A 137 6.58 24.13 13.63
N GLU A 138 7.40 23.14 13.99
CA GLU A 138 8.81 23.30 14.38
C GLU A 138 9.77 23.42 13.18
N GLY A 139 9.29 23.21 11.94
CA GLY A 139 10.11 23.29 10.72
C GLY A 139 11.13 22.15 10.58
N LYS A 140 10.78 20.92 11.00
CA LYS A 140 11.69 19.75 10.96
C LYS A 140 11.90 19.14 9.57
N PHE A 141 10.91 19.20 8.68
CA PHE A 141 10.94 18.51 7.39
C PHE A 141 11.38 19.41 6.24
N ASP A 142 10.58 20.42 5.89
CA ASP A 142 10.94 21.38 4.86
C ASP A 142 10.95 22.80 5.43
N LYS A 143 12.11 23.46 5.32
CA LYS A 143 12.28 24.87 5.72
C LYS A 143 12.14 25.83 4.54
N SER A 144 12.16 25.30 3.32
CA SER A 144 12.13 26.08 2.08
C SER A 144 10.71 26.40 1.64
N ARG A 145 9.74 25.51 1.87
CA ARG A 145 8.32 25.71 1.54
C ARG A 145 7.42 25.36 2.72
N PRO A 146 6.32 26.11 2.93
CA PRO A 146 5.35 25.75 3.97
C PRO A 146 4.61 24.47 3.57
N ILE A 147 4.52 23.53 4.51
CA ILE A 147 3.72 22.32 4.35
C ILE A 147 2.24 22.70 4.54
N GLN A 148 1.44 22.47 3.50
CA GLN A 148 0.02 22.84 3.44
C GLN A 148 -0.89 21.81 4.11
N SER A 149 -0.49 20.55 4.11
CA SER A 149 -1.24 19.50 4.81
C SER A 149 -0.34 18.36 5.28
N VAL A 150 -0.85 17.66 6.29
CA VAL A 150 -0.23 16.49 6.89
C VAL A 150 -1.24 15.36 6.81
N SER A 151 -0.82 14.21 6.30
CA SER A 151 -1.60 12.97 6.32
C SER A 151 -0.78 11.85 6.94
N LEU A 152 -1.44 10.89 7.59
CA LEU A 152 -0.82 9.66 8.08
C LEU A 152 -1.40 8.47 7.33
N VAL A 153 -0.54 7.64 6.77
CA VAL A 153 -0.90 6.38 6.10
C VAL A 153 -0.49 5.21 6.98
N TYR A 154 -1.49 4.43 7.39
CA TYR A 154 -1.30 3.15 8.05
C TYR A 154 -1.16 2.05 7.00
N LEU A 155 0.08 1.58 6.78
CA LEU A 155 0.44 0.68 5.70
C LEU A 155 0.56 -0.76 6.22
N THR A 156 -0.34 -1.64 5.82
CA THR A 156 -0.46 -2.97 6.44
C THR A 156 -0.46 -4.12 5.41
N LEU A 157 -0.36 -5.37 5.84
CA LEU A 157 -0.43 -6.54 4.95
C LEU A 157 -1.87 -6.94 4.58
N GLN A 158 -2.85 -6.46 5.33
CA GLN A 158 -4.27 -6.80 5.23
C GLN A 158 -4.79 -6.50 3.82
N THR A 159 -5.75 -7.30 3.36
CA THR A 159 -6.45 -7.11 2.08
C THR A 159 -7.72 -6.27 2.22
N PHE A 160 -8.13 -5.96 3.45
CA PHE A 160 -9.30 -5.16 3.77
C PHE A 160 -8.93 -4.05 4.76
N LEU A 161 -9.66 -2.96 4.68
CA LEU A 161 -9.51 -1.80 5.55
C LEU A 161 -9.75 -2.19 7.02
N PRO A 162 -8.78 -1.99 7.94
CA PRO A 162 -8.95 -2.25 9.37
C PRO A 162 -9.76 -1.12 10.03
N ILE A 163 -11.06 -1.07 9.73
CA ILE A 163 -11.97 0.02 10.13
C ILE A 163 -11.89 0.29 11.63
N GLN A 164 -11.89 -0.75 12.47
CA GLN A 164 -11.87 -0.58 13.92
C GLN A 164 -10.58 0.08 14.41
N GLU A 165 -9.41 -0.36 13.92
CA GLU A 165 -8.12 0.21 14.33
C GLU A 165 -8.00 1.70 13.95
N ILE A 166 -8.52 2.07 12.77
CA ILE A 166 -8.56 3.47 12.32
C ILE A 166 -9.55 4.27 13.18
N GLN A 167 -10.75 3.73 13.42
CA GLN A 167 -11.78 4.35 14.25
C GLN A 167 -11.28 4.61 15.67
N ASP A 168 -10.62 3.64 16.30
CA ASP A 168 -10.06 3.79 17.64
C ASP A 168 -9.05 4.96 17.71
N SER A 169 -8.27 5.15 16.64
CA SER A 169 -7.34 6.29 16.50
C SER A 169 -8.09 7.62 16.40
N LEU A 170 -9.13 7.68 15.56
CA LEU A 170 -9.94 8.87 15.35
C LEU A 170 -10.69 9.26 16.64
N ASP A 171 -11.24 8.27 17.35
CA ASP A 171 -11.89 8.48 18.65
C ASP A 171 -10.90 8.93 19.72
N SER A 172 -9.64 8.47 19.66
CA SER A 172 -8.58 8.98 20.52
C SER A 172 -8.25 10.44 20.22
N LEU A 173 -8.21 10.86 18.95
CA LEU A 173 -8.00 12.27 18.58
C LEU A 173 -9.16 13.15 19.04
N GLU A 174 -10.39 12.64 18.95
CA GLU A 174 -11.59 13.37 19.33
C GLU A 174 -11.72 13.56 20.84
N ARG A 175 -11.64 12.46 21.60
CA ARG A 175 -11.77 12.48 23.07
C ARG A 175 -10.77 13.42 23.73
N ASN A 176 -9.60 13.54 23.14
CA ASN A 176 -8.51 14.36 23.66
C ASN A 176 -8.49 15.79 23.09
N GLY A 177 -9.39 16.13 22.16
CA GLY A 177 -9.52 17.49 21.60
C GLY A 177 -8.27 18.01 20.88
N ILE A 178 -7.45 17.12 20.33
CA ILE A 178 -6.08 17.43 19.88
C ILE A 178 -6.08 18.10 18.52
N LEU A 179 -6.94 17.62 17.62
CA LEU A 179 -7.02 18.07 16.24
C LEU A 179 -8.48 18.36 15.89
N GLU A 180 -8.69 19.50 15.23
CA GLU A 180 -9.95 19.82 14.57
C GLU A 180 -10.31 18.72 13.55
N ALA A 181 -11.60 18.48 13.34
CA ALA A 181 -12.07 17.37 12.51
C ALA A 181 -11.45 17.36 11.09
N GLY A 182 -11.23 18.53 10.49
CA GLY A 182 -10.61 18.67 9.16
C GLY A 182 -9.12 18.32 9.08
N LEU A 183 -8.44 18.21 10.23
CA LEU A 183 -7.02 17.87 10.32
C LEU A 183 -6.78 16.37 10.60
N ARG A 184 -7.84 15.58 10.78
CA ARG A 184 -7.76 14.14 11.10
C ARG A 184 -7.57 13.29 9.84
N ARG A 185 -6.50 13.59 9.10
CA ARG A 185 -6.16 12.98 7.80
C ARG A 185 -5.46 11.62 7.96
N LEU A 186 -6.21 10.62 8.44
CA LEU A 186 -5.74 9.25 8.62
C LEU A 186 -6.26 8.35 7.51
N TYR A 187 -5.34 7.67 6.83
CA TYR A 187 -5.61 6.78 5.70
C TYR A 187 -5.00 5.41 5.93
N TRP A 188 -5.44 4.44 5.16
CA TRP A 188 -4.91 3.08 5.14
C TRP A 188 -4.51 2.67 3.74
N LEU A 189 -3.45 1.88 3.65
CA LEU A 189 -2.92 1.32 2.42
C LEU A 189 -2.48 -0.13 2.68
N SER A 190 -2.61 -0.98 1.66
CA SER A 190 -2.10 -2.35 1.72
C SER A 190 -0.74 -2.43 1.02
N TRP A 191 0.24 -3.12 1.61
CA TRP A 191 1.50 -3.47 0.95
C TRP A 191 1.28 -4.14 -0.41
N LYS A 192 0.20 -4.91 -0.53
CA LYS A 192 -0.13 -5.66 -1.75
C LYS A 192 -0.52 -4.77 -2.92
N SER A 193 -0.95 -3.53 -2.68
CA SER A 193 -1.33 -2.62 -3.75
C SER A 193 -0.13 -2.12 -4.53
N LEU A 194 1.05 -2.02 -3.89
CA LEU A 194 2.27 -1.52 -4.54
C LEU A 194 2.61 -2.31 -5.81
N TYR A 195 2.46 -3.64 -5.78
CA TYR A 195 2.83 -4.50 -6.90
C TYR A 195 2.14 -4.09 -8.22
N ALA A 196 0.84 -3.78 -8.16
CA ALA A 196 0.08 -3.29 -9.31
C ALA A 196 0.48 -1.88 -9.74
N GLN A 197 1.01 -1.07 -8.82
CA GLN A 197 1.48 0.28 -9.08
C GLN A 197 2.93 0.33 -9.59
N LEU A 198 3.56 -0.81 -9.91
CA LEU A 198 4.91 -0.83 -10.49
C LEU A 198 4.90 -0.79 -12.03
N ASP A 199 3.73 -0.74 -12.66
CA ASP A 199 3.63 -0.59 -14.11
C ASP A 199 4.13 0.79 -14.56
N CYS A 200 4.94 0.81 -15.60
CA CYS A 200 5.65 2.00 -16.01
C CYS A 200 4.72 3.03 -16.67
N PRO A 201 4.81 4.33 -16.31
CA PRO A 201 4.06 5.37 -16.99
C PRO A 201 4.57 5.63 -18.42
N GLU A 202 3.73 6.29 -19.22
CA GLU A 202 4.04 6.72 -20.58
C GLU A 202 5.30 7.60 -20.62
N GLY A 203 6.21 7.33 -21.56
CA GLY A 203 7.54 7.96 -21.64
C GLY A 203 8.69 6.99 -21.30
N GLY A 204 8.39 5.88 -20.63
CA GLY A 204 9.30 4.75 -20.44
C GLY A 204 10.38 4.98 -19.38
N PRO A 205 10.57 4.03 -18.44
CA PRO A 205 11.61 4.11 -17.41
C PRO A 205 13.01 4.11 -18.04
N THR A 206 13.96 4.79 -17.40
CA THR A 206 15.38 4.61 -17.75
C THR A 206 15.80 3.16 -17.54
N LYS A 207 16.91 2.73 -18.13
CA LYS A 207 17.45 1.37 -17.86
C LYS A 207 17.69 1.12 -16.37
N ALA A 208 18.09 2.15 -15.62
CA ALA A 208 18.29 2.05 -14.18
C ALA A 208 16.95 1.83 -13.46
N ASP A 209 15.93 2.62 -13.79
CA ASP A 209 14.58 2.47 -13.22
C ASP A 209 14.01 1.07 -13.51
N GLN A 210 14.23 0.53 -14.70
CA GLN A 210 13.79 -0.83 -15.04
C GLN A 210 14.40 -1.88 -14.10
N LEU A 211 15.69 -1.77 -13.79
CA LEU A 211 16.37 -2.67 -12.86
C LEU A 211 15.81 -2.52 -11.44
N ILE A 212 15.60 -1.28 -10.98
CA ILE A 212 15.01 -0.98 -9.67
C ILE A 212 13.60 -1.58 -9.57
N ILE A 213 12.77 -1.38 -10.59
CA ILE A 213 11.39 -1.91 -10.64
C ILE A 213 11.40 -3.44 -10.68
N GLN A 214 12.33 -4.05 -11.42
CA GLN A 214 12.48 -5.52 -11.46
C GLN A 214 12.88 -6.08 -10.09
N ASP A 215 13.87 -5.48 -9.43
CA ASP A 215 14.30 -5.88 -8.08
C ASP A 215 13.16 -5.71 -7.07
N LEU A 216 12.40 -4.60 -7.16
CA LEU A 216 11.25 -4.35 -6.30
C LEU A 216 10.14 -5.38 -6.54
N ARG A 217 9.80 -5.70 -7.79
CA ARG A 217 8.84 -6.76 -8.13
C ARG A 217 9.28 -8.11 -7.57
N ALA A 218 10.55 -8.48 -7.75
CA ALA A 218 11.10 -9.73 -7.25
C ALA A 218 11.04 -9.80 -5.72
N LEU A 219 11.34 -8.68 -5.03
CA LEU A 219 11.26 -8.58 -3.58
C LEU A 219 9.82 -8.76 -3.07
N LEU A 220 8.87 -8.04 -3.67
CA LEU A 220 7.45 -8.14 -3.30
C LEU A 220 6.89 -9.53 -3.59
N ALA A 221 7.20 -10.13 -4.74
CA ALA A 221 6.78 -11.48 -5.09
C ALA A 221 7.33 -12.52 -4.10
N ARG A 222 8.61 -12.41 -3.73
CA ARG A 222 9.24 -13.31 -2.76
C ARG A 222 8.60 -13.23 -1.36
N LYS A 223 8.10 -12.05 -0.98
CA LYS A 223 7.43 -11.81 0.30
C LYS A 223 5.91 -12.01 0.26
N ASP A 224 5.38 -12.52 -0.86
CA ASP A 224 3.94 -12.70 -1.07
C ASP A 224 3.14 -11.38 -0.94
N LEU A 225 3.78 -10.27 -1.29
CA LEU A 225 3.22 -8.90 -1.28
C LEU A 225 2.62 -8.52 -2.63
N HIS A 226 2.10 -9.50 -3.37
CA HIS A 226 1.35 -9.25 -4.60
C HIS A 226 -0.12 -9.56 -4.34
N GLY A 227 -1.00 -8.65 -4.77
CA GLY A 227 -2.44 -8.88 -4.75
C GLY A 227 -2.87 -9.92 -5.78
N PHE A 228 -4.12 -10.35 -5.69
CA PHE A 228 -4.76 -11.10 -6.77
C PHE A 228 -4.88 -10.20 -8.00
N LEU A 229 -4.25 -10.58 -9.11
CA LEU A 229 -4.23 -9.81 -10.37
C LEU A 229 -5.38 -10.16 -11.32
N GLY A 230 -6.40 -10.88 -10.84
CA GLY A 230 -7.47 -11.39 -11.68
C GLY A 230 -7.19 -12.78 -12.24
N TYR A 231 -8.13 -13.27 -13.06
CA TYR A 231 -7.96 -14.47 -13.86
C TYR A 231 -7.61 -14.07 -15.29
N ASN A 232 -6.60 -14.72 -15.88
CA ASN A 232 -6.43 -14.69 -17.31
C ASN A 232 -7.27 -15.84 -17.90
N ILE A 233 -8.47 -15.52 -18.37
CA ILE A 233 -9.32 -16.48 -19.05
C ILE A 233 -8.79 -16.59 -20.48
N ILE A 234 -8.05 -17.66 -20.75
CA ILE A 234 -7.65 -17.99 -22.12
C ILE A 234 -8.88 -18.56 -22.80
N GLU A 235 -9.38 -17.83 -23.79
CA GLU A 235 -10.43 -18.33 -24.67
C GLU A 235 -9.85 -19.51 -25.47
N VAL A 236 -10.21 -20.73 -25.06
CA VAL A 236 -9.83 -21.93 -25.79
C VAL A 236 -10.83 -22.14 -26.91
N SER A 237 -10.33 -22.33 -28.12
CA SER A 237 -11.14 -22.78 -29.26
C SER A 237 -11.91 -24.04 -28.86
N GLN A 238 -13.17 -24.13 -29.27
CA GLN A 238 -14.02 -25.31 -29.05
C GLN A 238 -13.24 -26.58 -29.43
N LEU A 239 -13.10 -27.51 -28.48
CA LEU A 239 -12.38 -28.75 -28.69
C LEU A 239 -13.23 -29.68 -29.56
N ASP A 240 -12.91 -29.77 -30.84
CA ASP A 240 -13.52 -30.75 -31.76
C ASP A 240 -12.83 -32.11 -31.57
N TRP A 241 -13.35 -32.93 -30.66
CA TRP A 241 -12.87 -34.28 -30.45
C TRP A 241 -13.80 -35.27 -31.17
N THR A 242 -13.23 -36.08 -32.06
CA THR A 242 -13.92 -37.20 -32.69
C THR A 242 -13.32 -38.52 -32.23
N PHE A 243 -14.13 -39.35 -31.58
CA PHE A 243 -13.75 -40.72 -31.23
C PHE A 243 -13.94 -41.62 -32.45
N ARG A 244 -12.84 -42.05 -33.06
CA ARG A 244 -12.85 -43.09 -34.09
C ARG A 244 -12.56 -44.45 -33.46
N THR A 245 -13.55 -45.33 -33.49
CA THR A 245 -13.34 -46.75 -33.22
C THR A 245 -13.20 -47.48 -34.57
N SER A 246 -12.09 -48.18 -34.77
CA SER A 246 -11.89 -49.03 -35.94
C SER A 246 -12.40 -50.43 -35.65
N VAL A 247 -13.49 -50.83 -36.29
CA VAL A 247 -14.04 -52.20 -36.19
C VAL A 247 -13.29 -53.08 -37.22
N PRO A 248 -12.91 -54.34 -36.89
CA PRO A 248 -12.05 -55.18 -37.75
C PRO A 248 -12.53 -55.46 -39.18
N ASN A 249 -13.78 -55.14 -39.52
CA ASN A 249 -14.37 -55.37 -40.85
C ASN A 249 -14.32 -54.15 -41.79
N GLY A 250 -13.60 -53.08 -41.44
CA GLY A 250 -13.36 -51.94 -42.34
C GLY A 250 -14.48 -50.89 -42.38
N GLU A 251 -15.50 -51.03 -41.54
CA GLU A 251 -16.55 -50.00 -41.38
C GLU A 251 -16.15 -48.99 -40.30
N THR A 252 -16.13 -47.71 -40.66
CA THR A 252 -15.90 -46.58 -39.75
C THR A 252 -17.24 -46.00 -39.31
N TYR A 253 -17.45 -45.90 -37.99
CA TYR A 253 -18.62 -45.26 -37.39
C TYR A 253 -18.19 -44.00 -36.62
N ASP A 254 -18.78 -42.85 -36.95
CA ASP A 254 -18.64 -41.61 -36.18
C ASP A 254 -19.75 -41.57 -35.12
N TRP A 255 -19.37 -41.67 -33.84
CA TRP A 255 -20.34 -41.78 -32.74
C TRP A 255 -20.74 -40.44 -32.09
N PHE A 256 -20.26 -39.30 -32.61
CA PHE A 256 -20.57 -37.98 -32.05
C PHE A 256 -21.01 -36.98 -33.11
N SER A 257 -22.31 -36.84 -33.30
CA SER A 257 -22.95 -35.63 -33.86
C SER A 257 -23.62 -34.76 -32.79
N GLY A 258 -23.43 -35.09 -31.51
CA GLY A 258 -24.26 -34.65 -30.39
C GLY A 258 -23.69 -33.58 -29.45
N LEU A 259 -22.91 -32.61 -29.95
CA LEU A 259 -22.60 -31.37 -29.22
C LEU A 259 -22.63 -30.19 -30.20
N ARG A 260 -23.78 -29.97 -30.87
CA ARG A 260 -24.01 -28.78 -31.71
C ARG A 260 -24.73 -27.64 -30.99
N GLU A 261 -25.15 -27.83 -29.75
CA GLU A 261 -25.74 -26.78 -28.93
C GLU A 261 -25.00 -26.71 -27.60
N ALA A 262 -23.88 -25.98 -27.60
CA ALA A 262 -23.49 -25.29 -26.38
C ALA A 262 -24.41 -24.07 -26.28
N GLU A 263 -25.56 -24.21 -25.60
CA GLU A 263 -26.25 -23.02 -25.12
C GLU A 263 -25.25 -22.26 -24.23
N LEU A 264 -24.97 -21.02 -24.63
CA LEU A 264 -24.30 -20.04 -23.78
C LEU A 264 -25.10 -19.95 -22.48
N LEU A 265 -24.62 -20.64 -21.44
CA LEU A 265 -25.03 -20.40 -20.07
C LEU A 265 -24.57 -18.99 -19.70
N THR A 266 -25.43 -18.01 -19.97
CA THR A 266 -25.34 -16.69 -19.38
C THR A 266 -25.60 -16.86 -17.88
N MET A 267 -24.52 -16.83 -17.09
CA MET A 267 -24.65 -16.61 -15.65
C MET A 267 -25.20 -15.20 -15.45
N SER A 268 -26.51 -15.09 -15.19
CA SER A 268 -27.06 -13.88 -14.60
C SER A 268 -26.58 -13.82 -13.15
N THR A 269 -25.75 -12.84 -12.84
CA THR A 269 -25.51 -12.45 -11.45
C THR A 269 -26.78 -11.79 -10.95
N GLY A 270 -27.65 -12.58 -10.32
CA GLY A 270 -28.82 -12.09 -9.60
C GLY A 270 -28.37 -11.17 -8.47
N GLY A 271 -28.58 -9.88 -8.67
CA GLY A 271 -28.31 -8.81 -7.72
C GLY A 271 -29.30 -7.68 -7.91
N ASP A 272 -30.59 -8.00 -8.00
CA ASP A 272 -31.65 -7.02 -7.84
C ASP A 272 -32.02 -6.89 -6.35
N LYS A 273 -31.67 -5.70 -5.86
CA LYS A 273 -32.24 -4.91 -4.76
C LYS A 273 -33.55 -5.42 -4.16
N GLU A 274 -33.55 -5.52 -2.82
CA GLU A 274 -34.58 -4.90 -1.97
C GLU A 274 -33.89 -3.91 -1.03
#